data_AF-A0A0W8CDZ6-F1
#
_entry.id   AF-A0A0W8CDZ6-F1
#
_cell.length_a   1.000
_cell.length_b   1.000
_cell.length_c   1.000
_cell.angle_alpha   90.00
_cell.angle_beta   90.00
_cell.angle_gamma   90.00
#
_symmetry.space_group_name_H-M   'P 1'
#
loop_
_entity.id
_entity.type
_entity.pdbx_description
1 polymer ?
#
loop_
_entity_poly.entity_id
_entity_poly.type
_entity_poly.pdbx_seq_one_letter_code
_entity_poly.pdbx_strand_id
1 'polypeptide(L)'
;MLPDDCPLAEVFPAEWAILADKVYQGISSFLRGILPKKGRNISLADLSHNDKVAHDRVIVENFFGRLNQLWRIMSDKFRLGRDLYDDIFRLCLGLTNVHVSHCPLRQDNGDWYRRSQNKLIQLGQLLKQKRRLAQEKYRAKKRRRLSSTLADLGGEAGASEDAMTQLPSQEY
;
A
#
# COMPACT_ATOMS: atom_id res chain seq x y z
N MET A 1 13.92 -23.41 -2.92
CA MET A 1 14.99 -22.95 -3.81
C MET A 1 14.79 -23.59 -5.17
N LEU A 2 14.30 -22.77 -6.09
CA LEU A 2 14.11 -23.03 -7.50
C LEU A 2 15.46 -23.32 -8.17
N PRO A 3 15.49 -24.27 -9.12
CA PRO A 3 16.63 -24.43 -10.00
C PRO A 3 16.79 -23.21 -10.92
N ASP A 4 18.02 -22.95 -11.32
CA ASP A 4 18.39 -21.90 -12.27
C ASP A 4 18.13 -22.34 -13.71
N ASP A 5 16.84 -22.43 -14.05
CA ASP A 5 16.36 -22.85 -15.38
C ASP A 5 16.10 -21.62 -16.28
N CYS A 6 16.87 -20.54 -16.11
CA CYS A 6 16.65 -19.30 -16.84
C CYS A 6 17.01 -19.44 -18.33
N PRO A 7 16.19 -18.91 -19.28
CA PRO A 7 16.47 -19.02 -20.71
C PRO A 7 17.83 -18.48 -21.19
N LEU A 8 18.46 -17.59 -20.42
CA LEU A 8 19.75 -16.97 -20.76
C LEU A 8 20.92 -17.50 -19.91
N ALA A 9 20.75 -18.64 -19.24
CA ALA A 9 21.80 -19.24 -18.41
C ALA A 9 23.08 -19.56 -19.22
N GLU A 10 22.93 -20.05 -20.45
CA GLU A 10 24.07 -20.34 -21.34
C GLU A 10 24.70 -19.08 -21.95
N VAL A 11 23.91 -18.02 -22.11
CA VAL A 11 24.36 -16.75 -22.72
C VAL A 11 25.13 -15.91 -21.71
N PHE A 12 24.72 -15.92 -20.45
CA PHE A 12 25.34 -15.14 -19.36
C PHE A 12 25.74 -16.03 -18.17
N PRO A 13 26.61 -17.04 -18.37
CA PRO A 13 26.91 -18.04 -17.35
C PRO A 13 27.55 -17.47 -16.07
N ALA A 14 28.21 -16.31 -16.19
CA ALA A 14 28.86 -15.62 -15.08
C ALA A 14 27.93 -14.70 -14.27
N GLU A 15 26.72 -14.41 -14.77
CA GLU A 15 25.76 -13.53 -14.09
C GLU A 15 24.84 -14.31 -13.15
N TRP A 16 24.30 -13.67 -12.12
CA TRP A 16 23.32 -14.33 -11.23
C TRP A 16 21.92 -14.34 -11.83
N ALA A 17 21.16 -15.40 -11.55
CA ALA A 17 19.74 -15.42 -11.83
C ALA A 17 18.97 -14.42 -10.94
N ILE A 18 18.04 -13.69 -11.55
CA ILE A 18 17.26 -12.63 -10.91
C ILE A 18 15.83 -13.11 -10.73
N LEU A 19 15.42 -13.29 -9.48
CA LEU A 19 14.03 -13.56 -9.13
C LEU A 19 13.23 -12.25 -9.21
N ALA A 20 12.29 -12.15 -10.16
CA ALA A 20 11.55 -10.92 -10.40
C ALA A 20 10.03 -11.12 -10.35
N ASP A 21 9.32 -10.04 -10.01
CA ASP A 21 7.86 -10.06 -10.03
C ASP A 21 7.31 -10.07 -11.47
N LYS A 22 6.07 -10.51 -11.61
CA LYS A 22 5.30 -10.58 -12.85
C LYS A 22 5.20 -9.24 -13.58
N VAL A 23 5.43 -8.10 -12.94
CA VAL A 23 5.47 -6.81 -13.65
C VAL A 23 6.69 -6.66 -14.57
N TYR A 24 7.76 -7.40 -14.30
CA TYR A 24 9.00 -7.37 -15.08
C TYR A 24 9.01 -8.35 -16.25
N GLN A 25 7.84 -8.75 -16.78
CA GLN A 25 7.81 -9.63 -17.95
C GLN A 25 8.55 -8.98 -19.13
N GLY A 26 9.44 -9.76 -19.75
CA GLY A 26 10.31 -9.28 -20.82
C GLY A 26 11.74 -9.00 -20.37
N ILE A 27 12.02 -8.90 -19.05
CA ILE A 27 13.41 -8.76 -18.56
C ILE A 27 14.28 -9.95 -18.95
N SER A 28 13.68 -11.14 -19.10
CA SER A 28 14.35 -12.37 -19.54
C SER A 28 14.90 -12.32 -20.96
N SER A 29 14.67 -11.26 -21.76
CA SER A 29 15.29 -11.12 -23.07
C SER A 29 16.69 -10.49 -23.02
N PHE A 30 17.07 -9.88 -21.90
CA PHE A 30 18.38 -9.22 -21.73
C PHE A 30 19.06 -9.50 -20.38
N LEU A 31 18.36 -10.10 -19.42
CA LEU A 31 18.91 -10.51 -18.13
C LEU A 31 18.45 -11.92 -17.77
N ARG A 32 19.17 -12.58 -16.88
CA ARG A 32 18.83 -13.91 -16.36
C ARG A 32 17.63 -13.90 -15.41
N GLY A 33 16.44 -13.55 -15.90
CA GLY A 33 15.23 -13.45 -15.09
C GLY A 33 14.50 -14.78 -14.87
N ILE A 34 14.19 -15.10 -13.60
CA ILE A 34 13.22 -16.12 -13.18
C ILE A 34 11.92 -15.41 -12.81
N LEU A 35 10.88 -15.60 -13.63
CA LEU A 35 9.60 -14.89 -13.48
C LEU A 35 8.41 -15.85 -13.47
N PRO A 36 7.28 -15.43 -12.85
CA PRO A 36 6.01 -16.11 -13.04
C PRO A 36 5.56 -16.02 -14.50
N LYS A 37 5.10 -17.15 -15.04
CA LYS A 37 4.49 -17.23 -16.37
C LYS A 37 3.06 -16.64 -16.34
N LYS A 38 2.70 -15.93 -17.41
CA LYS A 38 1.39 -15.29 -17.59
C LYS A 38 0.71 -15.84 -18.84
N GLY A 39 -0.59 -16.12 -18.74
CA GLY A 39 -1.41 -16.55 -19.86
C GLY A 39 -2.88 -16.64 -19.46
N ARG A 40 -3.78 -16.67 -20.44
CA ARG A 40 -5.22 -16.97 -20.19
C ARG A 40 -5.41 -18.45 -19.85
N ASN A 41 -4.67 -19.32 -20.51
CA ASN A 41 -4.65 -20.76 -20.27
C ASN A 41 -3.23 -21.15 -19.84
N ILE A 42 -3.00 -21.23 -18.53
CA ILE A 42 -1.72 -21.63 -17.95
C ILE A 42 -1.74 -23.14 -17.76
N SER A 43 -0.69 -23.83 -18.20
CA SER A 43 -0.57 -25.28 -18.01
C SER A 43 -0.38 -25.64 -16.54
N LEU A 44 -0.69 -26.89 -16.16
CA LEU A 44 -0.44 -27.36 -14.78
C LEU A 44 1.06 -27.25 -14.40
N ALA A 45 1.97 -27.48 -15.35
CA ALA A 45 3.40 -27.33 -15.14
C ALA A 45 3.79 -25.87 -14.85
N ASP A 46 3.20 -24.93 -15.58
CA ASP A 46 3.46 -23.49 -15.39
C ASP A 46 2.85 -22.97 -14.08
N LEU A 47 1.72 -23.53 -13.63
CA LEU A 47 1.17 -23.25 -12.30
C LEU A 47 2.12 -23.73 -11.20
N SER A 48 2.62 -24.96 -11.30
CA SER A 48 3.60 -25.49 -10.34
C SER A 48 4.89 -24.66 -10.31
N HIS A 49 5.36 -24.20 -11.47
CA HIS A 49 6.49 -23.26 -11.56
C HIS A 49 6.17 -21.95 -10.84
N ASN A 50 5.01 -21.36 -11.12
CA ASN A 50 4.58 -20.11 -10.47
C ASN A 50 4.46 -20.26 -8.96
N ASP A 51 3.99 -21.40 -8.45
CA ASP A 51 3.90 -21.67 -7.02
C ASP A 51 5.29 -21.74 -6.37
N LYS A 52 6.26 -22.37 -7.04
CA LYS A 52 7.66 -22.39 -6.58
C LYS A 52 8.27 -20.99 -6.59
N VAL A 53 8.00 -20.19 -7.63
CA VAL A 53 8.45 -18.79 -7.73
C VAL A 53 7.84 -17.96 -6.61
N ALA A 54 6.54 -18.10 -6.35
CA ALA A 54 5.87 -17.42 -5.25
C ALA A 54 6.45 -17.86 -3.90
N HIS A 55 6.70 -19.15 -3.70
CA HIS A 55 7.27 -19.68 -2.46
C HIS A 55 8.65 -19.10 -2.16
N ASP A 56 9.56 -19.09 -3.14
CA ASP A 56 10.91 -18.56 -2.93
C ASP A 56 10.90 -17.04 -2.75
N ARG A 57 9.97 -16.32 -3.40
CA ARG A 57 9.79 -14.87 -3.22
C ARG A 57 9.40 -14.47 -1.80
N VAL A 58 8.81 -15.37 -1.00
CA VAL A 58 8.42 -15.08 0.38
C VAL A 58 9.60 -14.55 1.21
N ILE A 59 10.83 -15.02 0.98
CA ILE A 59 11.99 -14.52 1.72
C ILE A 59 12.30 -13.05 1.37
N VAL A 60 12.17 -12.69 0.10
CA VAL A 60 12.38 -11.33 -0.41
C VAL A 60 11.32 -10.40 0.19
N GLU A 61 10.05 -10.82 0.17
CA GLU A 61 8.93 -10.06 0.74
C GLU A 61 9.09 -9.86 2.26
N ASN A 62 9.50 -10.91 2.97
CA ASN A 62 9.79 -10.81 4.40
C ASN A 62 10.95 -9.86 4.70
N PHE A 63 12.00 -9.88 3.87
CA PHE A 63 13.15 -8.98 4.01
C PHE A 63 12.75 -7.52 3.79
N PHE A 64 12.05 -7.20 2.70
CA PHE A 64 11.59 -5.83 2.43
C PHE A 64 10.51 -5.38 3.42
N GLY A 65 9.68 -6.29 3.93
CA GLY A 65 8.79 -6.03 5.06
C GLY A 65 9.55 -5.59 6.31
N ARG A 66 10.64 -6.31 6.65
CA ARG A 66 11.52 -5.96 7.77
C ARG A 66 12.27 -4.64 7.54
N LEU A 67 12.78 -4.41 6.32
CA LEU A 67 13.41 -3.15 5.93
C LEU A 67 12.46 -1.95 6.18
N ASN A 68 11.23 -2.04 5.68
CA ASN A 68 10.23 -0.97 5.86
C ASN A 68 9.78 -0.83 7.33
N GLN A 69 9.78 -1.92 8.09
CA GLN A 69 9.47 -1.90 9.52
C GLN A 69 10.55 -1.18 10.34
N LEU A 70 11.82 -1.50 10.11
CA LEU A 70 12.94 -0.96 10.89
C LEU A 70 13.22 0.49 10.52
N TRP A 71 13.07 0.85 9.24
CA TRP A 71 13.54 2.14 8.74
C TRP A 71 12.38 2.94 8.16
N ARG A 72 11.90 3.94 8.90
CA ARG A 72 10.81 4.85 8.45
C ARG A 72 11.13 5.51 7.10
N ILE A 73 12.40 5.85 6.87
CA ILE A 73 12.85 6.45 5.60
C ILE A 73 12.63 5.54 4.39
N MET A 74 12.54 4.23 4.61
CA MET A 74 12.23 3.23 3.58
C MET A 74 10.72 3.00 3.42
N SER A 75 9.93 3.24 4.46
CA SER A 75 8.47 3.08 4.41
C SER A 75 7.74 4.28 3.78
N ASP A 76 8.32 5.48 3.84
CA ASP A 76 7.70 6.71 3.35
C ASP A 76 8.27 7.14 1.99
N LYS A 77 7.60 8.08 1.32
CA LYS A 77 8.15 8.68 0.09
C LYS A 77 9.48 9.35 0.41
N PHE A 78 10.54 8.94 -0.28
CA PHE A 78 11.85 9.56 -0.13
C PHE A 78 11.80 11.02 -0.60
N ARG A 79 12.16 11.95 0.30
CA ARG A 79 12.08 13.41 0.06
C ARG A 79 13.43 14.07 -0.16
N LEU A 80 14.54 13.33 -0.02
CA LEU A 80 15.90 13.85 -0.16
C LEU A 80 16.35 13.84 -1.62
N GLY A 81 17.52 14.41 -1.89
CA GLY A 81 18.13 14.42 -3.22
C GLY A 81 18.43 13.00 -3.71
N ARG A 82 18.29 12.79 -5.04
CA ARG A 82 18.52 11.49 -5.70
C ARG A 82 19.90 10.92 -5.40
N ASP A 83 20.90 11.79 -5.30
CA ASP A 83 22.30 11.42 -5.10
C ASP A 83 22.54 10.69 -3.77
N LEU A 84 21.72 10.98 -2.75
CA LEU A 84 21.82 10.35 -1.43
C LEU A 84 20.95 9.09 -1.30
N TYR A 85 20.07 8.83 -2.26
CA TYR A 85 19.12 7.71 -2.19
C TYR A 85 19.85 6.37 -2.14
N ASP A 86 20.80 6.15 -3.05
CA ASP A 86 21.50 4.87 -3.15
C ASP A 86 22.32 4.57 -1.89
N ASP A 87 22.98 5.59 -1.32
CA ASP A 87 23.77 5.43 -0.10
C ASP A 87 22.89 5.12 1.12
N ILE A 88 21.78 5.84 1.29
CA ILE A 88 20.81 5.57 2.35
C ILE A 88 20.20 4.18 2.16
N PHE A 89 19.83 3.83 0.92
CA PHE A 89 19.25 2.54 0.61
C PHE A 89 20.22 1.40 0.95
N ARG A 90 21.48 1.49 0.50
CA ARG A 90 22.53 0.52 0.79
C ARG A 90 22.81 0.41 2.29
N LEU A 91 22.81 1.54 3.01
CA LEU A 91 22.96 1.55 4.47
C LEU A 91 21.80 0.79 5.14
N CYS A 92 20.55 1.11 4.79
CA CYS A 92 19.38 0.41 5.33
C CYS A 92 19.38 -1.08 4.99
N LEU A 93 19.82 -1.47 3.79
CA LEU A 93 19.99 -2.87 3.40
C LEU A 93 21.02 -3.57 4.29
N GLY A 94 22.21 -2.98 4.44
CA GLY A 94 23.28 -3.52 5.27
C GLY A 94 22.86 -3.69 6.73
N LEU A 95 22.23 -2.68 7.31
CA LEU A 95 21.72 -2.75 8.69
C LEU A 95 20.60 -3.79 8.84
N THR A 96 19.75 -3.97 7.83
CA THR A 96 18.73 -5.03 7.84
C THR A 96 19.36 -6.41 7.77
N ASN A 97 20.40 -6.61 6.97
CA ASN A 97 21.15 -7.87 6.93
C ASN A 97 21.75 -8.23 8.30
N VAL A 98 22.36 -7.26 8.98
CA VAL A 98 22.85 -7.45 10.36
C VAL A 98 21.70 -7.77 11.32
N HIS A 99 20.55 -7.10 11.20
CA HIS A 99 19.40 -7.44 12.04
C HIS A 99 18.90 -8.87 11.76
N VAL A 100 18.85 -9.30 10.50
CA VAL A 100 18.41 -10.65 10.10
C VAL A 100 19.34 -11.74 10.63
N SER A 101 20.64 -11.48 10.77
CA SER A 101 21.58 -12.45 11.36
C SER A 101 21.30 -12.71 12.85
N HIS A 102 20.68 -11.76 13.55
CA HIS A 102 20.32 -11.89 14.97
C HIS A 102 18.85 -12.30 15.16
N CYS A 103 17.97 -11.88 14.26
CA CYS A 103 16.52 -12.08 14.32
C CYS A 103 16.02 -12.68 12.99
N PRO A 104 15.88 -14.03 12.90
CA PRO A 104 15.51 -14.71 11.67
C PRO A 104 14.17 -14.25 11.09
N LEU A 105 14.10 -14.10 9.77
CA LEU A 105 12.93 -13.57 9.04
C LEU A 105 11.61 -14.33 9.26
N ARG A 106 11.64 -15.59 9.71
CA ARG A 106 10.42 -16.42 9.83
C ARG A 106 9.82 -16.51 11.23
N GLN A 107 10.56 -16.17 12.29
CA GLN A 107 10.14 -16.49 13.66
C GLN A 107 9.30 -15.36 14.31
N ASP A 108 9.51 -14.09 13.91
CA ASP A 108 8.84 -12.92 14.51
C ASP A 108 7.91 -12.14 13.56
N ASN A 109 7.81 -12.51 12.28
CA ASN A 109 7.15 -11.69 11.25
C ASN A 109 5.62 -11.84 11.18
N GLY A 110 5.06 -12.96 11.66
CA GLY A 110 3.62 -13.20 11.57
C GLY A 110 2.77 -12.12 12.25
N ASP A 111 3.28 -11.60 13.37
CA ASP A 111 2.59 -10.57 14.14
C ASP A 111 2.72 -9.19 13.52
N TRP A 112 3.87 -8.85 12.92
CA TRP A 112 4.03 -7.55 12.25
C TRP A 112 3.23 -7.48 10.95
N TYR A 113 3.25 -8.54 10.13
CA TYR A 113 2.43 -8.60 8.92
C TYR A 113 0.94 -8.41 9.27
N ARG A 114 0.47 -9.09 10.33
CA ARG A 114 -0.88 -8.89 10.87
C ARG A 114 -1.12 -7.43 11.33
N ARG A 115 -0.17 -6.80 12.04
CA ARG A 115 -0.31 -5.40 12.48
C ARG A 115 -0.37 -4.41 11.31
N SER A 116 0.48 -4.56 10.30
CA SER A 116 0.49 -3.71 9.10
C SER A 116 -0.79 -3.88 8.27
N GLN A 117 -1.25 -5.12 8.07
CA GLN A 117 -2.54 -5.40 7.42
C GLN A 117 -3.71 -4.78 8.20
N ASN A 118 -3.75 -4.95 9.52
CA ASN A 118 -4.78 -4.36 10.38
C ASN A 118 -4.80 -2.82 10.29
N LYS A 119 -3.62 -2.18 10.23
CA LYS A 119 -3.50 -0.73 10.06
C LYS A 119 -4.07 -0.25 8.72
N LEU A 120 -3.82 -0.99 7.63
CA LEU A 120 -4.41 -0.69 6.31
C LEU A 120 -5.93 -0.84 6.32
N ILE A 121 -6.45 -1.88 6.97
CA ILE A 121 -7.90 -2.11 7.12
C ILE A 121 -8.54 -0.96 7.91
N GLN A 122 -7.94 -0.54 9.03
CA GLN A 122 -8.42 0.58 9.83
C GLN A 122 -8.44 1.90 9.04
N LEU A 123 -7.39 2.18 8.27
CA LEU A 123 -7.34 3.32 7.36
C LEU A 123 -8.46 3.28 6.32
N GLY A 124 -8.71 2.12 5.71
CA GLY A 124 -9.82 1.92 4.79
C GLY A 124 -11.19 2.20 5.44
N GLN A 125 -11.39 1.74 6.67
CA GLN A 125 -12.61 1.99 7.44
C GLN A 125 -12.79 3.48 7.77
N LEU A 126 -11.73 4.16 8.20
CA LEU A 126 -11.75 5.60 8.47
C LEU A 126 -12.08 6.41 7.21
N LEU A 127 -11.50 6.07 6.07
CA LEU A 127 -11.80 6.70 4.79
C LEU A 127 -13.26 6.48 4.39
N LYS A 128 -13.80 5.27 4.60
CA LYS A 128 -15.21 4.94 4.34
C LYS A 128 -16.15 5.74 5.26
N GLN A 129 -15.83 5.86 6.54
CA GLN A 129 -16.60 6.69 7.49
C GLN A 129 -16.58 8.17 7.12
N LYS A 130 -15.41 8.74 6.79
CA LYS A 130 -15.30 10.12 6.30
C LYS A 130 -16.15 10.37 5.06
N ARG A 131 -16.14 9.45 4.10
CA ARG A 131 -17.01 9.52 2.90
C ARG A 131 -18.49 9.50 3.27
N ARG A 132 -18.91 8.61 4.19
CA ARG A 132 -20.30 8.52 4.67
C ARG A 132 -20.76 9.84 5.30
N LEU A 133 -19.98 10.39 6.22
CA LEU A 133 -20.29 11.65 6.91
C LEU A 133 -20.39 12.83 5.93
N ALA A 134 -19.50 12.89 4.93
CA ALA A 134 -19.57 13.91 3.89
C ALA A 134 -20.86 13.79 3.05
N GLN A 135 -21.27 12.57 2.69
CA GLN A 135 -22.53 12.32 1.97
C GLN A 135 -23.75 12.68 2.82
N GLU A 136 -23.76 12.36 4.10
CA GLU A 136 -24.85 12.71 5.02
C GLU A 136 -25.00 14.23 5.17
N LYS A 137 -23.89 14.95 5.36
CA LYS A 137 -23.88 16.42 5.38
C LYS A 137 -24.40 17.00 4.06
N TYR A 138 -23.98 16.46 2.92
CA TYR A 138 -24.46 16.90 1.61
C TYR A 138 -25.98 16.68 1.47
N ARG A 139 -26.48 15.49 1.83
CA ARG A 139 -27.93 15.17 1.79
C ARG A 139 -28.73 16.06 2.72
N ALA A 140 -28.23 16.34 3.94
CA ALA A 140 -28.88 17.24 4.88
C ALA A 140 -28.94 18.68 4.33
N LYS A 141 -27.85 19.18 3.73
CA LYS A 141 -27.83 20.51 3.09
C LYS A 141 -28.79 20.58 1.90
N LYS A 142 -28.88 19.51 1.09
CA LYS A 142 -29.85 19.40 -0.01
C LYS A 142 -31.29 19.41 0.50
N ARG A 143 -31.62 18.66 1.55
CA ARG A 143 -32.95 18.66 2.18
C ARG A 143 -33.33 20.03 2.71
N ARG A 144 -32.41 20.73 3.39
CA ARG A 144 -32.66 22.10 3.89
C ARG A 144 -32.97 23.08 2.76
N ARG A 145 -32.22 23.02 1.65
CA ARG A 145 -32.49 23.84 0.45
C ARG A 145 -33.86 23.55 -0.15
N LEU A 146 -34.21 22.27 -0.28
CA LEU A 146 -35.51 21.88 -0.81
C LEU A 146 -36.65 22.35 0.10
N SER A 147 -36.48 22.23 1.42
CA SER A 147 -37.45 22.68 2.43
C SER A 147 -37.58 24.20 2.48
N SER A 148 -36.49 24.96 2.32
CA SER A 148 -36.55 26.43 2.26
C SER A 148 -37.22 26.91 0.98
N THR A 149 -36.96 26.27 -0.16
CA THR A 149 -37.67 26.56 -1.42
C THR A 149 -39.16 26.25 -1.34
N LEU A 150 -39.57 25.21 -0.59
CA LEU A 150 -40.99 24.92 -0.35
C LEU A 150 -41.64 25.91 0.63
N ALA A 151 -40.90 26.41 1.63
CA ALA A 151 -41.37 27.43 2.55
C ALA A 151 -41.55 28.81 1.88
N ASP A 152 -40.67 29.15 0.92
CA ASP A 152 -40.74 30.40 0.13
C ASP A 152 -41.97 30.44 -0.81
N LEU A 153 -42.56 29.27 -1.12
CA LEU A 153 -43.77 29.14 -1.93
C LEU A 153 -45.05 29.04 -1.08
N GLY A 154 -44.95 29.12 0.26
CA GLY A 154 -46.02 28.71 1.18
C GLY A 154 -46.38 29.70 2.29
N GLY A 155 -45.96 30.96 2.24
CA GLY A 155 -46.22 31.90 3.34
C GLY A 155 -46.42 33.35 2.92
N GLU A 156 -47.63 33.71 2.50
CA GLU A 156 -48.15 35.05 2.79
C GLU A 156 -48.87 35.05 4.15
N ALA A 157 -48.73 36.18 4.84
CA ALA A 157 -49.44 36.67 6.02
C ALA A 157 -48.91 36.26 7.42
N GLY A 158 -48.43 37.27 8.17
CA GLY A 158 -48.57 37.31 9.63
C GLY A 158 -47.37 37.78 10.44
N ALA A 159 -47.24 39.11 10.58
CA ALA A 159 -46.64 39.93 11.65
C ALA A 159 -45.88 39.31 12.87
N SER A 160 -44.83 40.05 13.26
CA SER A 160 -44.46 40.49 14.62
C SER A 160 -43.24 39.88 15.35
N GLU A 161 -42.30 40.79 15.64
CA GLU A 161 -41.41 41.01 16.81
C GLU A 161 -40.57 39.91 17.50
N ASP A 162 -39.30 40.29 17.68
CA ASP A 162 -38.35 40.05 18.79
C ASP A 162 -38.09 38.62 19.34
N ALA A 163 -36.81 38.21 19.27
CA ALA A 163 -35.93 38.23 20.44
C ALA A 163 -34.53 37.66 20.13
N MET A 164 -33.55 38.39 20.65
CA MET A 164 -32.12 38.16 20.72
C MET A 164 -31.73 36.83 21.38
N THR A 165 -30.73 36.12 20.86
CA THR A 165 -29.89 35.24 21.71
C THR A 165 -28.45 35.23 21.22
N GLN A 166 -27.58 35.70 22.11
CA GLN A 166 -26.15 35.91 21.99
C GLN A 166 -25.39 34.58 21.89
N LEU A 167 -24.31 34.57 21.10
CA LEU A 167 -23.29 33.51 21.10
C LEU A 167 -22.40 33.66 22.34
N PRO A 168 -22.10 32.60 23.10
CA PRO A 168 -21.10 32.67 24.15
C PRO A 168 -19.70 32.53 23.53
N SER A 169 -18.88 33.56 23.76
CA SER A 169 -17.43 33.54 23.64
C SER A 169 -16.84 32.47 24.55
N GLN A 170 -15.89 31.69 24.06
CA GLN A 170 -14.90 31.05 24.94
C GLN A 170 -13.50 31.32 24.41
N GLU A 171 -12.75 32.00 25.26
CA GLU A 171 -11.31 32.23 25.23
C GLU A 171 -10.53 30.93 25.51
N TYR A 172 -9.29 30.93 24.98
CA TYR A 172 -8.11 30.08 25.24
C TYR A 172 -8.23 28.78 26.05
#